data_AF-A0A6C0JB50-F1
#
_entry.id   AF-A0A6C0JB50-F1
#
_cell.length_a   1.000
_cell.length_b   1.000
_cell.length_c   1.000
_cell.angle_alpha   90.00
_cell.angle_beta   90.00
_cell.angle_gamma   90.00
#
_symmetry.space_group_name_H-M   'P 1'
#
loop_
_entity.id
_entity.type
_entity.pdbx_description
1 polymer ?
#
loop_
_entity_poly.entity_id
_entity_poly.type
_entity_poly.pdbx_seq_one_letter_code
_entity_poly.pdbx_strand_id
1 'polypeptide(L)'
;MGGSQSSSSHSRKRQKPKPVIYRVKTNNVREEIEKSIKNNQLKKLYTVGGGPDPAKNCDKAFSSSYKCFPNGESRSVNYPADATGRTYEYNCTDEYNQCTGSKLILDDDGNLALKDNNDEVLWESKTNRTGLILEKHSAKNSKYKRNFITSNEFLKVGEFIGSPSGNCILKLEKVKDKNGKTNLELQIQYMIIDCEKNGKMATKNTYGEDGYVGNVNSYGVYEMSDGYINNQMANKILYVDGNMRKRQIPSNFKKLGNDFFDIGTYDSVGNNIKTIKNISYDKCKNECTSLENCHGVVYDKSKELCFIKNKNIFPNSARVLNTTKQLAIRKYDVGINTSCSSNVRKGYGNIMNRLPMGENMSKTTKCGLGLAISGNKKIIEEKEKALLKVINDITKELKSLSGEEGAIDDTMIKQVKKLEKDMKSYEIALKKIDSTTESYKNVVAMNEDSELNMLSSNTQNMLWTTLAAIIVLVSIKASR
;
A
#
# COMPACT_ATOMS: atom_id res chain seq x y z
N MET A 1 61.78 113.51 -21.44
CA MET A 1 61.82 113.03 -20.05
C MET A 1 60.39 113.01 -19.52
N GLY A 2 59.89 111.83 -19.14
CA GLY A 2 58.50 111.62 -18.76
C GLY A 2 58.15 110.17 -19.00
N GLY A 3 58.44 109.32 -18.01
CA GLY A 3 58.20 107.88 -18.07
C GLY A 3 56.73 107.55 -17.83
N SER A 4 56.20 106.60 -18.60
CA SER A 4 54.97 105.89 -18.28
C SER A 4 55.30 104.42 -18.03
N GLN A 5 55.27 104.02 -16.77
CA GLN A 5 55.38 102.62 -16.34
C GLN A 5 54.11 101.85 -16.74
N SER A 6 54.30 100.73 -17.44
CA SER A 6 53.26 99.75 -17.71
C SER A 6 53.02 98.88 -16.48
N SER A 7 51.83 98.97 -15.87
CA SER A 7 51.40 98.09 -14.79
C SER A 7 50.74 96.83 -15.36
N SER A 8 51.48 95.71 -15.34
CA SER A 8 50.94 94.38 -15.67
C SER A 8 50.13 93.83 -14.48
N SER A 9 48.81 93.84 -14.56
CA SER A 9 47.93 93.23 -13.56
C SER A 9 47.86 91.71 -13.77
N HIS A 10 48.64 90.97 -12.98
CA HIS A 10 48.48 89.52 -12.83
C HIS A 10 47.17 89.22 -12.05
N SER A 11 46.09 89.01 -12.79
CA SER A 11 44.85 88.41 -12.27
C SER A 11 45.10 86.94 -11.90
N ARG A 12 45.51 86.70 -10.64
CA ARG A 12 45.45 85.36 -10.05
C ARG A 12 43.99 84.96 -9.91
N LYS A 13 43.48 84.16 -10.87
CA LYS A 13 42.24 83.38 -10.69
C LYS A 13 42.38 82.54 -9.42
N ARG A 14 41.79 82.99 -8.31
CA ARG A 14 41.60 82.17 -7.11
C ARG A 14 40.79 80.94 -7.54
N GLN A 15 41.42 79.76 -7.54
CA GLN A 15 40.69 78.50 -7.67
C GLN A 15 39.59 78.50 -6.59
N LYS A 16 38.33 78.27 -7.00
CA LYS A 16 37.25 78.01 -6.04
C LYS A 16 37.70 76.85 -5.15
N PRO A 17 37.66 76.99 -3.82
CA PRO A 17 38.06 75.92 -2.92
C PRO A 17 37.29 74.65 -3.29
N LYS A 18 38.01 73.54 -3.47
CA LYS A 18 37.37 72.23 -3.70
C LYS A 18 36.43 71.95 -2.52
N PRO A 19 35.20 71.47 -2.76
CA PRO A 19 34.28 71.15 -1.68
C PRO A 19 34.95 70.19 -0.70
N VAL A 20 35.07 70.60 0.55
CA VAL A 20 35.56 69.73 1.62
C VAL A 20 34.39 68.83 2.01
N ILE A 21 34.51 67.55 1.67
CA ILE A 21 33.50 66.54 2.02
C ILE A 21 33.69 66.18 3.49
N TYR A 22 32.90 66.79 4.37
CA TYR A 22 32.81 66.36 5.76
C TYR A 22 31.89 65.13 5.85
N ARG A 23 32.48 63.96 6.10
CA ARG A 23 31.70 62.76 6.48
C ARG A 23 31.34 62.84 7.95
N VAL A 24 30.23 63.49 8.26
CA VAL A 24 29.71 63.54 9.62
C VAL A 24 28.84 62.30 9.85
N LYS A 25 29.14 61.50 10.88
CA LYS A 25 28.24 60.42 11.33
C LYS A 25 27.06 61.04 12.08
N THR A 26 26.09 61.60 11.37
CA THR A 26 24.78 61.94 11.97
C THR A 26 23.92 60.69 11.94
N ASN A 27 23.50 60.20 13.12
CA ASN A 27 22.60 59.07 13.39
C ASN A 27 22.67 57.95 12.34
N ASN A 28 23.40 56.88 12.68
CA ASN A 28 23.63 55.73 11.82
C ASN A 28 22.29 55.20 11.30
N VAL A 29 21.90 55.63 10.09
CA VAL A 29 20.65 55.27 9.39
C VAL A 29 20.44 53.75 9.46
N ARG A 30 21.54 53.01 9.38
CA ARG A 30 21.59 51.56 9.52
C ARG A 30 21.06 51.06 10.87
N GLU A 31 21.43 51.66 11.99
CA GLU A 31 20.96 51.24 13.32
C GLU A 31 19.47 51.51 13.55
N GLU A 32 18.94 52.62 13.04
CA GLU A 32 17.50 52.91 13.10
C GLU A 32 16.69 51.97 12.20
N ILE A 33 17.21 51.65 11.01
CA ILE A 33 16.62 50.65 10.11
C ILE A 33 16.69 49.25 10.75
N GLU A 34 17.84 48.84 11.30
CA GLU A 34 18.02 47.53 11.97
C GLU A 34 17.09 47.36 13.18
N LYS A 35 16.86 48.42 13.99
CA LYS A 35 15.86 48.39 15.07
C LYS A 35 14.44 48.26 14.55
N SER A 36 14.13 48.87 13.41
CA SER A 36 12.78 48.84 12.82
C SER A 36 12.46 47.48 12.17
N ILE A 37 13.47 46.82 11.59
CA ILE A 37 13.37 45.43 11.09
C ILE A 37 13.00 44.47 12.23
N LYS A 38 13.59 44.63 13.41
CA LYS A 38 13.25 43.80 14.59
C LYS A 38 11.80 43.98 15.08
N ASN A 39 11.14 45.09 14.71
CA ASN A 39 9.78 45.42 15.12
C ASN A 39 8.74 45.23 14.01
N ASN A 40 9.09 44.55 12.90
CA ASN A 40 8.19 44.23 11.79
C ASN A 40 7.55 45.46 11.10
N GLN A 41 8.22 46.63 11.13
CA GLN A 41 7.72 47.84 10.48
C GLN A 41 8.11 47.85 8.99
N LEU A 42 7.10 47.78 8.10
CA LEU A 42 7.26 47.75 6.63
C LEU A 42 7.60 49.11 6.00
N LYS A 43 7.45 50.18 6.78
CA LYS A 43 7.65 51.57 6.40
C LYS A 43 8.46 52.28 7.48
N LYS A 44 9.45 53.07 7.07
CA LYS A 44 10.19 53.92 8.00
C LYS A 44 10.46 55.29 7.41
N LEU A 45 10.08 56.32 8.17
CA LEU A 45 10.43 57.70 7.91
C LEU A 45 11.81 57.99 8.49
N TYR A 46 12.71 58.53 7.67
CA TYR A 46 14.00 59.06 8.10
C TYR A 46 14.06 60.55 7.78
N THR A 47 14.22 61.37 8.82
CA THR A 47 14.44 62.81 8.67
C THR A 47 15.94 63.08 8.58
N VAL A 48 16.33 63.77 7.51
CA VAL A 48 17.72 64.09 7.23
C VAL A 48 18.17 65.24 8.13
N GLY A 49 19.13 64.96 9.01
CA GLY A 49 19.65 65.94 9.98
C GLY A 49 18.77 66.07 11.23
N GLY A 50 19.40 66.45 12.34
CA GLY A 50 18.74 66.54 13.66
C GLY A 50 19.69 66.69 14.86
N GLY A 51 20.99 66.48 14.66
CA GLY A 51 22.04 66.77 15.66
C GLY A 51 22.69 68.14 15.48
N PRO A 52 23.61 68.56 16.37
CA PRO A 52 24.34 69.81 16.26
C PRO A 52 25.01 69.92 14.89
N ASP A 53 24.75 71.03 14.19
CA ASP A 53 25.18 71.25 12.80
C ASP A 53 26.65 71.72 12.74
N PRO A 54 27.60 70.87 12.28
CA PRO A 54 29.00 71.28 12.19
C PRO A 54 29.30 72.23 11.02
N ALA A 55 28.34 72.46 10.13
CA ALA A 55 28.44 73.34 8.96
C ALA A 55 27.15 74.15 8.79
N LYS A 56 26.80 74.90 9.85
CA LYS A 56 25.63 75.79 9.88
C LYS A 56 25.69 76.77 8.70
N ASN A 57 24.60 76.87 7.94
CA ASN A 57 24.43 77.69 6.72
C ASN A 57 25.08 77.14 5.44
N CYS A 58 25.52 75.89 5.40
CA CYS A 58 25.89 75.22 4.15
C CYS A 58 24.77 74.32 3.64
N ASP A 59 24.53 74.35 2.33
CA ASP A 59 23.63 73.41 1.70
C ASP A 59 24.19 71.99 1.81
N LYS A 60 23.33 71.08 2.24
CA LYS A 60 23.66 69.66 2.38
C LYS A 60 22.83 68.85 1.40
N ALA A 61 23.48 67.96 0.69
CA ALA A 61 22.81 66.93 -0.09
C ALA A 61 22.71 65.65 0.75
N PHE A 62 21.67 64.86 0.52
CA PHE A 62 21.52 63.53 1.10
C PHE A 62 21.31 62.53 -0.01
N SER A 63 22.13 61.47 -0.02
CA SER A 63 21.91 60.33 -0.88
C SER A 63 22.02 59.04 -0.09
N SER A 64 21.10 58.11 -0.39
CA SER A 64 21.03 56.80 0.23
C SER A 64 20.60 55.77 -0.81
N SER A 65 21.05 54.52 -0.67
CA SER A 65 20.59 53.40 -1.48
C SER A 65 20.19 52.24 -0.59
N TYR A 66 19.06 51.59 -0.89
CA TYR A 66 18.56 50.46 -0.11
C TYR A 66 18.00 49.35 -1.01
N LYS A 67 17.95 48.13 -0.47
CA LYS A 67 17.29 46.97 -1.06
C LYS A 67 16.33 46.38 -0.03
N CYS A 68 15.16 45.92 -0.46
CA CYS A 68 14.18 45.29 0.42
C CYS A 68 14.53 43.83 0.76
N PHE A 69 15.37 43.17 -0.03
CA PHE A 69 15.91 41.83 0.21
C PHE A 69 17.29 41.68 -0.46
N PRO A 70 18.15 40.71 -0.07
CA PRO A 70 19.55 40.63 -0.50
C PRO A 70 19.76 40.66 -2.02
N ASN A 71 18.84 40.04 -2.77
CA ASN A 71 18.90 39.93 -4.23
C ASN A 71 17.98 40.94 -4.95
N GLY A 72 17.38 41.89 -4.23
CA GLY A 72 16.45 42.85 -4.80
C GLY A 72 17.13 43.96 -5.60
N GLU A 73 16.32 44.67 -6.37
CA GLU A 73 16.73 45.89 -7.06
C GLU A 73 17.14 46.97 -6.04
N SER A 74 18.19 47.71 -6.36
CA SER A 74 18.67 48.80 -5.51
C SER A 74 17.85 50.05 -5.80
N ARG A 75 17.18 50.56 -4.77
CA ARG A 75 16.46 51.84 -4.81
C ARG A 75 17.37 52.94 -4.28
N SER A 76 17.37 54.10 -4.93
CA SER A 76 18.19 55.25 -4.52
C SER A 76 17.34 56.47 -4.19
N VAL A 77 17.78 57.19 -3.16
CA VAL A 77 17.24 58.47 -2.72
C VAL A 77 18.30 59.52 -2.99
N ASN A 78 17.89 60.65 -3.54
CA ASN A 78 18.76 61.79 -3.70
C ASN A 78 17.97 63.08 -3.43
N TYR A 79 18.29 63.74 -2.33
CA TYR A 79 17.93 65.14 -2.11
C TYR A 79 19.15 65.99 -2.45
N PRO A 80 19.06 66.88 -3.46
CA PRO A 80 20.11 67.85 -3.73
C PRO A 80 20.24 68.84 -2.57
N ALA A 81 21.17 69.80 -2.71
CA ALA A 81 21.39 70.90 -1.76
C ALA A 81 20.09 71.41 -1.10
N ASP A 82 20.00 71.31 0.25
CA ASP A 82 18.86 71.62 1.15
C ASP A 82 18.16 70.43 1.83
N ALA A 83 18.79 69.25 1.85
CA ALA A 83 18.18 68.03 2.37
C ALA A 83 17.79 68.08 3.87
N THR A 84 18.34 69.02 4.65
CA THR A 84 18.09 69.15 6.09
C THR A 84 16.60 69.34 6.41
N GLY A 85 16.06 68.53 7.34
CA GLY A 85 14.66 68.58 7.76
C GLY A 85 13.68 67.89 6.82
N ARG A 86 14.13 67.41 5.65
CA ARG A 86 13.30 66.59 4.75
C ARG A 86 13.22 65.16 5.26
N THR A 87 12.09 64.52 5.00
CA THR A 87 11.84 63.13 5.39
C THR A 87 11.68 62.25 4.16
N TYR A 88 12.36 61.10 4.15
CA TYR A 88 12.17 60.06 3.15
C TYR A 88 11.52 58.81 3.76
N GLU A 89 10.61 58.19 3.02
CA GLU A 89 9.98 56.92 3.38
C GLU A 89 10.68 55.75 2.70
N TYR A 90 11.36 54.92 3.47
CA TYR A 90 11.79 53.59 3.02
C TYR A 90 10.57 52.66 3.07
N ASN A 91 10.09 52.23 1.91
CA ASN A 91 8.86 51.44 1.76
C ASN A 91 9.14 50.11 1.03
N CYS A 92 8.96 49.00 1.72
CA CYS A 92 9.09 47.64 1.17
C CYS A 92 7.74 46.88 1.18
N THR A 93 6.63 47.62 1.19
CA THR A 93 5.29 47.04 1.32
C THR A 93 4.94 46.14 0.13
N ASP A 94 5.34 46.50 -1.09
CA ASP A 94 5.00 45.72 -2.29
C ASP A 94 5.76 44.38 -2.31
N GLU A 95 7.06 44.40 -2.03
CA GLU A 95 7.88 43.19 -1.90
C GLU A 95 7.40 42.30 -0.75
N TYR A 96 7.05 42.91 0.38
CA TYR A 96 6.50 42.18 1.51
C TYR A 96 5.16 41.52 1.13
N ASN A 97 4.27 42.26 0.47
CA ASN A 97 2.97 41.74 0.04
C ASN A 97 3.13 40.59 -0.96
N GLN A 98 4.09 40.67 -1.88
CA GLN A 98 4.45 39.57 -2.79
C GLN A 98 4.90 38.33 -2.00
N CYS A 99 5.75 38.50 -0.98
CA CYS A 99 6.24 37.39 -0.17
C CYS A 99 5.20 36.79 0.77
N THR A 100 4.34 37.60 1.40
CA THR A 100 3.36 37.12 2.39
C THR A 100 2.05 36.62 1.77
N GLY A 101 1.86 36.92 0.50
CA GLY A 101 0.68 36.56 -0.26
C GLY A 101 0.64 35.14 -0.79
N SER A 102 1.78 34.47 -0.76
CA SER A 102 1.90 33.17 -1.40
C SER A 102 1.16 32.10 -0.61
N LYS A 103 0.55 31.17 -1.34
CA LYS A 103 -0.16 30.00 -0.83
C LYS A 103 0.39 28.72 -1.44
N LEU A 104 0.59 27.72 -0.59
CA LEU A 104 0.97 26.37 -0.99
C LEU A 104 -0.30 25.50 -1.01
N ILE A 105 -0.72 25.06 -2.19
CA ILE A 105 -2.01 24.41 -2.46
C ILE A 105 -1.79 22.95 -2.88
N LEU A 106 -2.58 22.03 -2.32
CA LEU A 106 -2.65 20.63 -2.74
C LEU A 106 -3.95 20.36 -3.50
N ASP A 107 -3.84 19.91 -4.74
CA ASP A 107 -4.99 19.59 -5.60
C ASP A 107 -5.33 18.09 -5.59
N ASP A 108 -6.49 17.73 -6.13
CA ASP A 108 -6.99 16.35 -6.18
C ASP A 108 -6.23 15.43 -7.14
N ASP A 109 -5.36 15.97 -7.99
CA ASP A 109 -4.41 15.22 -8.81
C ASP A 109 -3.11 14.90 -8.07
N GLY A 110 -2.98 15.37 -6.82
CA GLY A 110 -1.79 15.20 -6.01
C GLY A 110 -0.67 16.17 -6.37
N ASN A 111 -0.92 17.19 -7.19
CA ASN A 111 0.05 18.26 -7.45
C ASN A 111 0.05 19.25 -6.28
N LEU A 112 1.25 19.65 -5.87
CA LEU A 112 1.47 20.67 -4.84
C LEU A 112 2.04 21.91 -5.52
N ALA A 113 1.30 23.01 -5.50
CA ALA A 113 1.66 24.25 -6.19
C ALA A 113 1.84 25.40 -5.19
N LEU A 114 2.95 26.12 -5.30
CA LEU A 114 3.15 27.42 -4.67
C LEU A 114 2.68 28.49 -5.63
N LYS A 115 1.65 29.24 -5.25
CA LYS A 115 1.10 30.35 -6.03
C LYS A 115 1.27 31.67 -5.31
N ASP A 116 1.42 32.75 -6.07
CA ASP A 116 1.46 34.11 -5.54
C ASP A 116 0.03 34.64 -5.20
N ASN A 117 -0.08 35.93 -4.87
CA ASN A 117 -1.37 36.59 -4.62
C ASN A 117 -2.30 36.64 -5.84
N ASN A 118 -1.75 36.59 -7.05
CA ASN A 118 -2.48 36.68 -8.31
C ASN A 118 -2.84 35.30 -8.87
N ASP A 119 -2.64 34.23 -8.08
CA ASP A 119 -2.79 32.84 -8.50
C ASP A 119 -1.82 32.39 -9.61
N GLU A 120 -0.71 33.12 -9.81
CA GLU A 120 0.38 32.72 -10.70
C GLU A 120 1.22 31.63 -10.03
N VAL A 121 1.55 30.57 -10.77
CA VAL A 121 2.33 29.43 -10.26
C VAL A 121 3.81 29.81 -10.20
N LEU A 122 4.34 29.93 -8.98
CA LEU A 122 5.76 30.16 -8.73
C LEU A 122 6.58 28.87 -8.74
N TRP A 123 5.97 27.77 -8.28
CA TRP A 123 6.59 26.45 -8.24
C TRP A 123 5.51 25.36 -8.18
N GLU A 124 5.82 24.17 -8.69
CA GLU A 124 4.96 22.99 -8.58
C GLU A 124 5.79 21.71 -8.42
N SER A 125 5.22 20.72 -7.72
CA SER A 125 5.86 19.41 -7.52
C SER A 125 5.82 18.52 -8.75
N LYS A 126 4.88 18.75 -9.69
CA LYS A 126 4.61 17.90 -10.86
C LYS A 126 4.31 16.45 -10.49
N THR A 127 3.77 16.23 -9.30
CA THR A 127 3.29 14.92 -8.85
C THR A 127 1.88 14.69 -9.37
N ASN A 128 1.62 13.48 -9.85
CA ASN A 128 0.34 13.11 -10.49
C ASN A 128 -0.23 11.78 -9.95
N ARG A 129 0.22 11.36 -8.76
CA ARG A 129 -0.15 10.09 -8.15
C ARG A 129 -0.96 10.34 -6.88
N THR A 130 -2.15 9.78 -6.84
CA THR A 130 -3.09 9.88 -5.71
C THR A 130 -3.62 8.51 -5.30
N GLY A 131 -4.36 8.49 -4.18
CA GLY A 131 -4.87 7.27 -3.57
C GLY A 131 -6.39 7.21 -3.47
N LEU A 132 -6.87 6.39 -2.54
CA LEU A 132 -8.29 6.28 -2.21
C LEU A 132 -8.83 7.58 -1.65
N ILE A 133 -10.03 7.96 -2.11
CA ILE A 133 -10.81 9.06 -1.54
C ILE A 133 -11.22 8.66 -0.13
N LEU A 134 -10.79 9.45 0.84
CA LEU A 134 -11.12 9.24 2.25
C LEU A 134 -11.62 10.53 2.85
N GLU A 135 -12.87 10.48 3.29
CA GLU A 135 -13.55 11.65 3.83
C GLU A 135 -12.74 12.30 4.96
N LYS A 136 -12.18 11.50 5.88
CA LYS A 136 -11.33 11.98 6.99
C LYS A 136 -10.07 12.75 6.56
N HIS A 137 -9.63 12.57 5.31
CA HIS A 137 -8.45 13.21 4.75
C HIS A 137 -8.80 14.38 3.82
N SER A 138 -10.08 14.70 3.63
CA SER A 138 -10.47 15.82 2.76
C SER A 138 -10.12 17.17 3.38
N ALA A 139 -9.99 18.18 2.52
CA ALA A 139 -9.65 19.54 2.88
C ALA A 139 -10.51 20.10 4.03
N LYS A 140 -11.81 19.78 4.07
CA LYS A 140 -12.73 20.23 5.14
C LYS A 140 -12.39 19.67 6.52
N ASN A 141 -11.70 18.52 6.57
CA ASN A 141 -11.28 17.84 7.80
C ASN A 141 -9.81 18.09 8.14
N SER A 142 -9.12 18.94 7.36
CA SER A 142 -7.75 19.37 7.64
C SER A 142 -7.67 20.42 8.75
N LYS A 143 -6.44 20.72 9.21
CA LYS A 143 -6.15 21.75 10.22
C LYS A 143 -6.84 23.10 9.94
N TYR A 144 -6.78 23.55 8.69
CA TYR A 144 -7.29 24.87 8.28
C TYR A 144 -8.63 24.78 7.53
N LYS A 145 -9.24 23.58 7.46
CA LYS A 145 -10.49 23.30 6.73
C LYS A 145 -10.47 23.75 5.26
N ARG A 146 -9.29 23.72 4.64
CA ARG A 146 -9.02 24.08 3.24
C ARG A 146 -7.78 23.34 2.72
N ASN A 147 -7.56 23.36 1.42
CA ASN A 147 -6.48 22.62 0.76
C ASN A 147 -5.17 23.41 0.59
N PHE A 148 -4.99 24.51 1.33
CA PHE A 148 -3.80 25.36 1.22
C PHE A 148 -3.31 25.93 2.55
N ILE A 149 -2.02 26.26 2.58
CA ILE A 149 -1.32 26.94 3.68
C ILE A 149 -0.84 28.30 3.17
N THR A 150 -1.02 29.36 3.97
CA THR A 150 -0.51 30.71 3.68
C THR A 150 0.85 30.96 4.34
N SER A 151 1.52 32.04 3.95
CA SER A 151 2.91 32.34 4.36
C SER A 151 3.15 32.48 5.88
N ASN A 152 2.10 32.62 6.70
CA ASN A 152 2.17 32.71 8.17
C ASN A 152 1.61 31.47 8.88
N GLU A 153 1.30 30.42 8.13
CA GLU A 153 0.75 29.18 8.66
C GLU A 153 1.79 28.06 8.60
N PHE A 154 1.66 27.10 9.50
CA PHE A 154 2.62 25.99 9.62
C PHE A 154 1.90 24.72 10.04
N LEU A 155 2.47 23.57 9.63
CA LEU A 155 2.07 22.26 10.15
C LEU A 155 3.02 21.86 11.28
N LYS A 156 2.48 21.37 12.39
CA LYS A 156 3.24 20.60 13.37
C LYS A 156 3.34 19.15 12.90
N VAL A 157 4.29 18.42 13.48
CA VAL A 157 4.45 16.99 13.20
C VAL A 157 3.12 16.25 13.42
N GLY A 158 2.66 15.53 12.40
CA GLY A 158 1.39 14.82 12.42
C GLY A 158 0.19 15.60 11.90
N GLU A 159 0.25 16.94 11.85
CA GLU A 159 -0.80 17.77 11.27
C GLU A 159 -0.73 17.74 9.74
N PHE A 160 -1.87 17.89 9.09
CA PHE A 160 -1.98 17.82 7.64
C PHE A 160 -2.94 18.86 7.04
N ILE A 161 -2.73 19.14 5.75
CA ILE A 161 -3.77 19.66 4.84
C ILE A 161 -4.18 18.58 3.85
N GLY A 162 -5.47 18.49 3.54
CA GLY A 162 -6.02 17.49 2.64
C GLY A 162 -6.33 18.06 1.26
N SER A 163 -6.30 17.23 0.23
CA SER A 163 -6.90 17.58 -1.06
C SER A 163 -8.42 17.77 -0.94
N PRO A 164 -9.09 18.47 -1.87
CA PRO A 164 -10.53 18.68 -1.81
C PRO A 164 -11.35 17.40 -1.60
N SER A 165 -11.01 16.32 -2.31
CA SER A 165 -11.65 14.99 -2.19
C SER A 165 -11.13 14.16 -1.01
N GLY A 166 -9.90 14.40 -0.55
CA GLY A 166 -9.24 13.59 0.48
C GLY A 166 -8.55 12.33 -0.04
N ASN A 167 -8.23 12.30 -1.34
CA ASN A 167 -7.43 11.24 -1.95
C ASN A 167 -5.91 11.37 -1.72
N CYS A 168 -5.45 12.51 -1.21
CA CYS A 168 -4.08 12.75 -0.76
C CYS A 168 -4.03 13.83 0.33
N ILE A 169 -2.93 13.86 1.08
CA ILE A 169 -2.66 14.82 2.15
C ILE A 169 -1.23 15.34 2.06
N LEU A 170 -1.00 16.59 2.47
CA LEU A 170 0.32 17.14 2.73
C LEU A 170 0.53 17.16 4.25
N LYS A 171 1.56 16.48 4.73
CA LYS A 171 1.78 16.23 6.16
C LYS A 171 3.24 16.45 6.52
N LEU A 172 3.48 17.07 7.68
CA LEU A 172 4.83 17.17 8.24
C LEU A 172 5.12 15.93 9.10
N GLU A 173 6.18 15.18 8.79
CA GLU A 173 6.56 13.97 9.50
C GLU A 173 8.02 13.95 9.94
N LYS A 174 8.29 13.11 10.95
CA LYS A 174 9.64 12.76 11.38
C LYS A 174 10.09 11.52 10.63
N VAL A 175 11.14 11.64 9.83
CA VAL A 175 11.67 10.55 9.02
C VAL A 175 13.09 10.23 9.51
N LYS A 176 13.38 8.94 9.72
CA LYS A 176 14.72 8.48 10.05
C LYS A 176 15.48 8.22 8.76
N ASP A 177 16.66 8.82 8.62
CA ASP A 177 17.56 8.48 7.52
C ASP A 177 18.23 7.11 7.72
N LYS A 178 19.00 6.66 6.72
CA LYS A 178 19.71 5.37 6.75
C LYS A 178 20.71 5.24 7.90
N ASN A 179 21.13 6.35 8.49
CA ASN A 179 22.06 6.41 9.62
C ASN A 179 21.33 6.57 10.97
N GLY A 180 19.99 6.53 10.97
CA GLY A 180 19.17 6.65 12.17
C GLY A 180 18.93 8.09 12.65
N LYS A 181 19.42 9.11 11.94
CA LYS A 181 19.18 10.52 12.28
C LYS A 181 17.76 10.91 11.88
N THR A 182 17.08 11.62 12.78
CA THR A 182 15.71 12.09 12.55
C THR A 182 15.72 13.43 11.83
N ASN A 183 15.05 13.50 10.68
CA ASN A 183 14.80 14.71 9.91
C ASN A 183 13.30 15.03 9.93
N LEU A 184 12.96 16.30 9.65
CA LEU A 184 11.58 16.73 9.41
C LEU A 184 11.37 16.84 7.91
N GLU A 185 10.36 16.13 7.40
CA GLU A 185 10.02 16.13 5.98
C GLU A 185 8.56 16.51 5.80
N LEU A 186 8.31 17.38 4.83
CA LEU A 186 6.97 17.69 4.36
C LEU A 186 6.66 16.75 3.19
N GLN A 187 5.67 15.89 3.36
CA GLN A 187 5.39 14.79 2.44
C GLN A 187 3.97 14.86 1.90
N ILE A 188 3.81 14.57 0.61
CA ILE A 188 2.52 14.24 0.02
C ILE A 188 2.30 12.75 0.25
N GLN A 189 1.27 12.42 1.03
CA GLN A 189 0.91 11.06 1.38
C GLN A 189 -0.46 10.72 0.80
N TYR A 190 -0.63 9.48 0.35
CA TYR A 190 -1.90 8.96 -0.14
C TYR A 190 -2.00 7.47 0.19
N MET A 191 -3.23 7.00 0.36
CA MET A 191 -3.49 5.61 0.72
C MET A 191 -3.76 4.81 -0.55
N ILE A 192 -2.99 3.75 -0.75
CA ILE A 192 -3.24 2.78 -1.81
C ILE A 192 -3.83 1.51 -1.19
N ILE A 193 -4.66 0.78 -1.94
CA ILE A 193 -4.99 -0.60 -1.61
C ILE A 193 -3.82 -1.43 -2.10
N ASP A 194 -3.01 -1.90 -1.16
CA ASP A 194 -1.85 -2.73 -1.45
C ASP A 194 -2.31 -4.19 -1.50
N CYS A 195 -2.43 -4.74 -2.70
CA CYS A 195 -2.58 -6.16 -2.96
C CYS A 195 -1.62 -6.43 -4.11
N GLU A 196 -0.44 -6.96 -3.85
CA GLU A 196 0.57 -7.24 -4.88
C GLU A 196 0.84 -8.74 -4.99
N LYS A 197 0.98 -9.22 -6.23
CA LYS A 197 1.47 -10.57 -6.50
C LYS A 197 2.96 -10.44 -6.84
N ASN A 198 3.79 -11.41 -6.43
CA ASN A 198 5.23 -11.37 -6.71
C ASN A 198 5.52 -11.01 -8.19
N GLY A 199 6.16 -9.86 -8.41
CA GLY A 199 6.53 -9.35 -9.72
C GLY A 199 5.38 -8.80 -10.58
N LYS A 200 4.18 -8.59 -10.02
CA LYS A 200 3.01 -8.03 -10.72
C LYS A 200 2.23 -7.06 -9.82
N MET A 201 2.22 -5.79 -10.21
CA MET A 201 1.35 -4.78 -9.61
C MET A 201 -0.12 -5.12 -9.90
N ALA A 202 -0.99 -4.97 -8.91
CA ALA A 202 -2.43 -5.07 -9.15
C ALA A 202 -2.90 -3.97 -10.11
N THR A 203 -3.79 -4.36 -11.02
CA THR A 203 -4.54 -3.45 -11.88
C THR A 203 -5.97 -3.33 -11.36
N LYS A 204 -6.75 -2.39 -11.91
CA LYS A 204 -8.14 -2.15 -11.49
C LYS A 204 -9.04 -3.41 -11.50
N ASN A 205 -8.65 -4.42 -12.28
CA ASN A 205 -9.44 -5.65 -12.50
C ASN A 205 -8.89 -6.88 -11.77
N THR A 206 -7.77 -6.77 -11.04
CA THR A 206 -7.13 -7.91 -10.36
C THR A 206 -7.26 -7.84 -8.84
N TYR A 207 -8.07 -6.91 -8.32
CA TYR A 207 -8.34 -6.79 -6.89
C TYR A 207 -9.04 -8.05 -6.38
N GLY A 208 -8.46 -8.68 -5.37
CA GLY A 208 -9.02 -9.88 -4.76
C GLY A 208 -8.81 -11.17 -5.56
N GLU A 209 -7.83 -11.19 -6.47
CA GLU A 209 -7.34 -12.47 -7.01
C GLU A 209 -6.41 -13.16 -6.00
N ASP A 210 -6.54 -14.49 -5.91
CA ASP A 210 -5.73 -15.40 -5.12
C ASP A 210 -4.24 -15.28 -5.48
N GLY A 211 -3.41 -15.10 -4.45
CA GLY A 211 -1.97 -14.86 -4.58
C GLY A 211 -1.55 -13.39 -4.71
N TYR A 212 -2.48 -12.43 -4.64
CA TYR A 212 -2.13 -11.03 -4.33
C TYR A 212 -2.14 -10.86 -2.81
N VAL A 213 -0.95 -10.63 -2.24
CA VAL A 213 -0.74 -10.50 -0.80
C VAL A 213 -0.73 -9.02 -0.47
N GLY A 214 -1.51 -8.62 0.53
CA GLY A 214 -1.38 -7.29 1.10
C GLY A 214 -0.10 -7.20 1.93
N ASN A 215 0.52 -6.03 1.98
CA ASN A 215 1.49 -5.72 3.04
C ASN A 215 0.85 -5.98 4.43
N VAL A 216 1.65 -6.14 5.50
CA VAL A 216 1.33 -6.63 6.86
C VAL A 216 0.07 -6.08 7.56
N ASN A 217 -0.66 -5.13 6.97
CA ASN A 217 -1.91 -4.56 7.46
C ASN A 217 -3.02 -4.37 6.40
N SER A 218 -2.98 -5.08 5.27
CA SER A 218 -3.98 -4.95 4.18
C SER A 218 -4.81 -6.21 4.01
N TYR A 219 -6.13 -6.05 4.08
CA TYR A 219 -7.12 -7.11 3.85
C TYR A 219 -7.86 -6.83 2.54
N GLY A 220 -8.06 -7.87 1.73
CA GLY A 220 -8.97 -7.78 0.57
C GLY A 220 -10.42 -7.65 1.06
N VAL A 221 -11.12 -6.60 0.64
CA VAL A 221 -12.54 -6.39 0.92
C VAL A 221 -13.33 -6.59 -0.36
N TYR A 222 -14.36 -7.44 -0.31
CA TYR A 222 -15.26 -7.69 -1.43
C TYR A 222 -16.64 -7.14 -1.08
N GLU A 223 -17.22 -6.37 -1.99
CA GLU A 223 -18.63 -6.00 -1.93
C GLU A 223 -19.38 -6.79 -2.99
N MET A 224 -20.42 -7.52 -2.56
CA MET A 224 -21.37 -8.17 -3.44
C MET A 224 -22.71 -7.50 -3.26
N SER A 225 -23.28 -6.91 -4.32
CA SER A 225 -24.68 -6.49 -4.29
C SER A 225 -25.61 -7.75 -4.25
N ASP A 226 -26.89 -7.57 -3.97
CA ASP A 226 -27.87 -8.66 -3.98
C ASP A 226 -28.24 -9.10 -5.40
N GLY A 227 -28.20 -10.41 -5.65
CA GLY A 227 -28.45 -11.02 -6.97
C GLY A 227 -29.88 -11.41 -7.30
N TYR A 228 -30.14 -11.55 -8.60
CA TYR A 228 -31.40 -12.08 -9.12
C TYR A 228 -31.58 -13.53 -8.66
N ILE A 229 -32.73 -13.81 -8.05
CA ILE A 229 -33.13 -15.15 -7.64
C ILE A 229 -33.49 -15.94 -8.91
N ASN A 230 -32.63 -16.86 -9.32
CA ASN A 230 -32.91 -17.79 -10.41
C ASN A 230 -32.44 -19.21 -10.07
N ASN A 231 -33.01 -20.22 -10.74
CA ASN A 231 -32.77 -21.63 -10.48
C ASN A 231 -31.69 -22.28 -11.37
N GLN A 232 -30.88 -21.51 -12.12
CA GLN A 232 -29.89 -22.07 -13.05
C GLN A 232 -28.82 -22.96 -12.36
N MET A 233 -28.62 -22.75 -11.07
CA MET A 233 -27.68 -23.52 -10.24
C MET A 233 -28.36 -24.52 -9.30
N ALA A 234 -29.68 -24.71 -9.43
CA ALA A 234 -30.41 -25.71 -8.67
C ALA A 234 -29.84 -27.11 -8.92
N ASN A 235 -29.75 -27.92 -7.85
CA ASN A 235 -29.24 -29.30 -7.88
C ASN A 235 -27.79 -29.46 -8.38
N LYS A 236 -27.03 -28.36 -8.53
CA LYS A 236 -25.59 -28.41 -8.82
C LYS A 236 -24.80 -28.36 -7.52
N ILE A 237 -23.65 -29.03 -7.52
CA ILE A 237 -22.66 -28.91 -6.45
C ILE A 237 -21.51 -28.11 -7.02
N LEU A 238 -21.17 -27.03 -6.33
CA LEU A 238 -20.17 -26.07 -6.73
C LEU A 238 -19.12 -25.99 -5.63
N TYR A 239 -17.86 -25.90 -6.03
CA TYR A 239 -16.79 -25.44 -5.16
C TYR A 239 -16.55 -23.96 -5.45
N VAL A 240 -16.43 -23.15 -4.40
CA VAL A 240 -16.07 -21.72 -4.53
C VAL A 240 -14.60 -21.62 -4.16
N ASP A 241 -13.78 -21.17 -5.10
CA ASP A 241 -12.35 -21.03 -4.87
C ASP A 241 -12.00 -19.68 -4.20
N GLY A 242 -10.72 -19.49 -3.87
CA GLY A 242 -10.21 -18.27 -3.23
C GLY A 242 -10.39 -17.00 -4.06
N ASN A 243 -10.67 -17.13 -5.37
CA ASN A 243 -10.98 -16.02 -6.28
C ASN A 243 -12.48 -15.76 -6.41
N MET A 244 -13.30 -16.35 -5.52
CA MET A 244 -14.77 -16.29 -5.60
C MET A 244 -15.32 -16.86 -6.92
N ARG A 245 -14.58 -17.73 -7.62
CA ARG A 245 -15.07 -18.39 -8.83
C ARG A 245 -15.81 -19.66 -8.45
N LYS A 246 -17.00 -19.84 -9.02
CA LYS A 246 -17.73 -21.10 -8.88
C LYS A 246 -17.17 -22.12 -9.87
N ARG A 247 -16.79 -23.27 -9.35
CA ARG A 247 -16.25 -24.40 -10.11
C ARG A 247 -17.22 -25.56 -9.96
N GLN A 248 -17.84 -25.99 -11.06
CA GLN A 248 -18.81 -27.06 -10.98
C GLN A 248 -18.10 -28.39 -10.71
N ILE A 249 -18.64 -29.16 -9.76
CA ILE A 249 -18.23 -30.56 -9.55
C ILE A 249 -18.99 -31.43 -10.56
N PRO A 250 -18.28 -32.20 -11.41
CA PRO A 250 -18.90 -33.14 -12.34
C PRO A 250 -19.80 -34.17 -11.66
N SER A 251 -20.85 -34.61 -12.36
CA SER A 251 -21.85 -35.52 -11.79
C SER A 251 -21.31 -36.92 -11.48
N ASN A 252 -20.31 -37.40 -12.22
CA ASN A 252 -19.63 -38.67 -11.99
C ASN A 252 -18.77 -38.69 -10.72
N PHE A 253 -18.60 -37.56 -10.03
CA PHE A 253 -17.91 -37.48 -8.73
C PHE A 253 -18.89 -37.38 -7.56
N LYS A 254 -20.20 -37.48 -7.81
CA LYS A 254 -21.25 -37.36 -6.80
C LYS A 254 -21.87 -38.73 -6.56
N LYS A 255 -22.07 -39.08 -5.29
CA LYS A 255 -22.87 -40.23 -4.87
C LYS A 255 -23.84 -39.78 -3.78
N LEU A 256 -24.98 -40.45 -3.64
CA LEU A 256 -25.90 -40.14 -2.55
C LEU A 256 -25.28 -40.57 -1.22
N GLY A 257 -25.18 -39.64 -0.28
CA GLY A 257 -24.65 -39.89 1.07
C GLY A 257 -25.74 -40.39 2.01
N ASN A 258 -25.48 -40.42 3.31
CA ASN A 258 -26.48 -40.84 4.32
C ASN A 258 -27.11 -39.66 5.09
N ASP A 259 -26.65 -38.46 4.79
CA ASP A 259 -27.07 -37.22 5.44
C ASP A 259 -28.21 -36.52 4.70
N PHE A 260 -28.86 -35.58 5.39
CA PHE A 260 -29.95 -34.78 4.82
C PHE A 260 -29.80 -33.27 5.11
N PHE A 261 -30.33 -32.47 4.19
CA PHE A 261 -30.62 -31.06 4.39
C PHE A 261 -32.09 -30.91 4.77
N ASP A 262 -32.37 -30.52 6.01
CA ASP A 262 -33.71 -30.10 6.42
C ASP A 262 -34.08 -28.78 5.74
N ILE A 263 -35.13 -28.78 4.91
CA ILE A 263 -35.61 -27.60 4.18
C ILE A 263 -36.71 -26.87 4.95
N GLY A 264 -37.31 -27.53 5.95
CA GLY A 264 -38.35 -26.97 6.81
C GLY A 264 -39.75 -27.43 6.42
N THR A 265 -40.75 -26.62 6.74
CA THR A 265 -42.18 -26.91 6.61
C THR A 265 -42.70 -26.76 5.18
N TYR A 266 -42.27 -27.67 4.32
CA TYR A 266 -42.63 -27.70 2.92
C TYR A 266 -43.07 -29.09 2.48
N ASP A 267 -43.88 -29.11 1.42
CA ASP A 267 -44.11 -30.28 0.59
C ASP A 267 -43.35 -30.14 -0.74
N SER A 268 -43.09 -31.28 -1.37
CA SER A 268 -42.59 -31.40 -2.75
C SER A 268 -43.51 -32.40 -3.44
N VAL A 269 -44.61 -31.90 -4.02
CA VAL A 269 -45.75 -32.71 -4.48
C VAL A 269 -45.33 -33.72 -5.56
N GLY A 270 -45.91 -34.93 -5.51
CA GLY A 270 -45.64 -36.00 -6.48
C GLY A 270 -44.28 -36.70 -6.29
N ASN A 271 -43.84 -37.46 -7.31
CA ASN A 271 -42.52 -38.09 -7.39
C ASN A 271 -42.17 -39.06 -6.25
N ASN A 272 -43.19 -39.71 -5.67
CA ASN A 272 -43.03 -40.70 -4.61
C ASN A 272 -42.50 -42.02 -5.20
N ILE A 273 -41.44 -42.57 -4.61
CA ILE A 273 -40.99 -43.95 -4.83
C ILE A 273 -41.82 -44.89 -3.98
N LYS A 274 -41.98 -44.55 -2.69
CA LYS A 274 -42.63 -45.37 -1.68
C LYS A 274 -43.30 -44.47 -0.65
N THR A 275 -44.40 -44.94 -0.09
CA THR A 275 -45.09 -44.28 1.03
C THR A 275 -45.15 -45.26 2.19
N ILE A 276 -44.78 -44.82 3.40
CA ILE A 276 -44.71 -45.64 4.60
C ILE A 276 -45.51 -44.98 5.72
N LYS A 277 -46.43 -45.72 6.34
CA LYS A 277 -47.28 -45.26 7.45
C LYS A 277 -46.66 -45.59 8.81
N ASN A 278 -47.07 -44.86 9.86
CA ASN A 278 -46.70 -45.09 11.26
C ASN A 278 -45.18 -45.19 11.48
N ILE A 279 -44.44 -44.28 10.84
CA ILE A 279 -42.98 -44.26 10.87
C ILE A 279 -42.52 -42.91 11.42
N SER A 280 -41.45 -42.90 12.23
CA SER A 280 -40.88 -41.65 12.71
C SER A 280 -40.11 -40.92 11.60
N TYR A 281 -39.87 -39.62 11.81
CA TYR A 281 -39.12 -38.81 10.84
C TYR A 281 -37.70 -39.32 10.57
N ASP A 282 -36.98 -39.76 11.60
CA ASP A 282 -35.63 -40.29 11.44
C ASP A 282 -35.62 -41.66 10.75
N LYS A 283 -36.59 -42.53 11.08
CA LYS A 283 -36.75 -43.80 10.36
C LYS A 283 -37.11 -43.57 8.89
N CYS A 284 -37.91 -42.56 8.58
CA CYS A 284 -38.21 -42.15 7.21
C CYS A 284 -36.95 -41.78 6.41
N LYS A 285 -36.02 -41.02 7.02
CA LYS A 285 -34.71 -40.73 6.42
C LYS A 285 -33.87 -42.00 6.24
N ASN A 286 -33.86 -42.91 7.21
CA ASN A 286 -33.10 -44.17 7.11
C ASN A 286 -33.65 -45.12 6.03
N GLU A 287 -34.98 -45.17 5.86
CA GLU A 287 -35.61 -45.90 4.75
C GLU A 287 -35.27 -45.29 3.38
N CYS A 288 -35.01 -43.98 3.33
CA CYS A 288 -34.50 -43.35 2.13
C CYS A 288 -33.03 -43.72 1.88
N THR A 289 -32.19 -43.83 2.90
CA THR A 289 -30.77 -44.15 2.71
C THR A 289 -30.53 -45.57 2.20
N SER A 290 -31.41 -46.51 2.53
CA SER A 290 -31.38 -47.89 2.03
C SER A 290 -31.77 -48.03 0.54
N LEU A 291 -32.28 -46.97 -0.09
CA LEU A 291 -32.67 -46.95 -1.51
C LEU A 291 -31.70 -46.12 -2.33
N GLU A 292 -31.10 -46.72 -3.36
CA GLU A 292 -30.14 -46.04 -4.25
C GLU A 292 -30.74 -44.88 -5.03
N ASN A 293 -32.05 -44.91 -5.32
CA ASN A 293 -32.74 -43.90 -6.10
C ASN A 293 -33.52 -42.88 -5.25
N CYS A 294 -33.37 -42.90 -3.91
CA CYS A 294 -34.00 -41.92 -3.05
C CYS A 294 -33.16 -40.65 -2.93
N HIS A 295 -33.73 -39.52 -3.32
CA HIS A 295 -33.08 -38.20 -3.27
C HIS A 295 -33.61 -37.30 -2.15
N GLY A 296 -34.58 -37.77 -1.38
CA GLY A 296 -35.14 -37.03 -0.25
C GLY A 296 -36.45 -37.59 0.24
N VAL A 297 -37.00 -36.96 1.27
CA VAL A 297 -38.25 -37.37 1.90
C VAL A 297 -39.14 -36.16 2.18
N VAL A 298 -40.44 -36.40 2.14
CA VAL A 298 -41.44 -35.53 2.76
C VAL A 298 -42.12 -36.33 3.86
N TYR A 299 -42.15 -35.79 5.08
CA TYR A 299 -42.77 -36.42 6.22
C TYR A 299 -43.99 -35.62 6.68
N ASP A 300 -45.16 -36.25 6.71
CA ASP A 300 -46.39 -35.67 7.26
C ASP A 300 -46.47 -35.99 8.75
N LYS A 301 -46.27 -34.97 9.59
CA LYS A 301 -46.26 -35.09 11.05
C LYS A 301 -47.63 -35.45 11.60
N SER A 302 -48.69 -35.02 10.94
CA SER A 302 -50.07 -35.22 11.42
C SER A 302 -50.56 -36.65 11.25
N LYS A 303 -49.95 -37.40 10.32
CA LYS A 303 -50.37 -38.76 9.94
C LYS A 303 -49.25 -39.80 10.08
N GLU A 304 -48.11 -39.38 10.61
CA GLU A 304 -46.88 -40.20 10.69
C GLU A 304 -46.56 -40.91 9.36
N LEU A 305 -46.66 -40.14 8.26
CA LEU A 305 -46.58 -40.67 6.90
C LEU A 305 -45.31 -40.18 6.21
N CYS A 306 -44.46 -41.12 5.81
CA CYS A 306 -43.24 -40.87 5.06
C CYS A 306 -43.48 -41.03 3.56
N PHE A 307 -43.17 -40.01 2.78
CA PHE A 307 -43.11 -40.05 1.33
C PHE A 307 -41.64 -40.05 0.90
N ILE A 308 -41.13 -41.19 0.48
CA ILE A 308 -39.79 -41.34 -0.10
C ILE A 308 -39.84 -40.83 -1.54
N LYS A 309 -38.93 -39.92 -1.92
CA LYS A 309 -38.99 -39.21 -3.21
C LYS A 309 -37.81 -39.54 -4.12
N ASN A 310 -38.08 -39.57 -5.42
CA ASN A 310 -37.04 -39.74 -6.45
C ASN A 310 -36.30 -38.42 -6.77
N LYS A 311 -35.40 -38.47 -7.76
CA LYS A 311 -34.55 -37.34 -8.20
C LYS A 311 -35.31 -36.06 -8.58
N ASN A 312 -36.61 -36.14 -8.86
CA ASN A 312 -37.42 -34.98 -9.24
C ASN A 312 -37.96 -34.20 -8.03
N ILE A 313 -37.60 -34.56 -6.79
CA ILE A 313 -37.85 -33.74 -5.61
C ILE A 313 -37.17 -32.36 -5.73
N PHE A 314 -37.63 -31.36 -4.97
CA PHE A 314 -36.94 -30.08 -4.80
C PHE A 314 -35.41 -30.27 -4.65
N PRO A 315 -34.59 -29.50 -5.38
CA PRO A 315 -34.95 -28.30 -6.13
C PRO A 315 -35.31 -28.53 -7.61
N ASN A 316 -35.49 -29.78 -8.06
CA ASN A 316 -35.95 -30.07 -9.44
C ASN A 316 -37.46 -29.88 -9.62
N SER A 317 -38.22 -29.89 -8.53
CA SER A 317 -39.62 -29.46 -8.48
C SER A 317 -39.80 -28.26 -7.57
N ALA A 318 -40.92 -27.55 -7.74
CA ALA A 318 -41.35 -26.54 -6.78
C ALA A 318 -41.59 -27.17 -5.40
N ARG A 319 -41.29 -26.40 -4.35
CA ARG A 319 -41.73 -26.69 -2.98
C ARG A 319 -42.93 -25.82 -2.65
N VAL A 320 -43.88 -26.35 -1.86
CA VAL A 320 -45.08 -25.64 -1.44
C VAL A 320 -45.08 -25.56 0.08
N LEU A 321 -45.37 -24.39 0.64
CA LEU A 321 -45.45 -24.22 2.09
C LEU A 321 -46.52 -25.16 2.65
N ASN A 322 -46.16 -25.98 3.63
CA ASN A 322 -47.09 -26.87 4.29
C ASN A 322 -46.65 -27.10 5.74
N THR A 323 -47.42 -26.59 6.69
CA THR A 323 -47.07 -26.60 8.12
C THR A 323 -47.17 -27.97 8.77
N THR A 324 -47.93 -28.92 8.19
CA THR A 324 -48.04 -30.29 8.71
C THR A 324 -46.95 -31.21 8.18
N LYS A 325 -46.19 -30.78 7.17
CA LYS A 325 -45.16 -31.58 6.50
C LYS A 325 -43.76 -31.05 6.75
N GLN A 326 -42.76 -31.92 6.59
CA GLN A 326 -41.34 -31.57 6.65
C GLN A 326 -40.60 -32.16 5.46
N LEU A 327 -39.88 -31.30 4.73
CA LEU A 327 -39.09 -31.66 3.56
C LEU A 327 -37.62 -31.79 3.93
N ALA A 328 -37.00 -32.91 3.57
CA ALA A 328 -35.56 -33.11 3.66
C ALA A 328 -34.98 -33.64 2.34
N ILE A 329 -33.87 -33.06 1.91
CA ILE A 329 -33.17 -33.46 0.69
C ILE A 329 -31.93 -34.25 1.07
N ARG A 330 -31.71 -35.40 0.45
CA ARG A 330 -30.54 -36.23 0.71
C ARG A 330 -29.27 -35.52 0.21
N LYS A 331 -28.25 -35.44 1.05
CA LYS A 331 -26.96 -34.85 0.69
C LYS A 331 -26.22 -35.78 -0.26
N TYR A 332 -25.39 -35.19 -1.11
CA TYR A 332 -24.41 -35.94 -1.88
C TYR A 332 -23.08 -35.97 -1.13
N ASP A 333 -22.41 -37.11 -1.20
CA ASP A 333 -20.98 -37.19 -0.94
C ASP A 333 -20.24 -36.91 -2.26
N VAL A 334 -19.14 -36.17 -2.16
CA VAL A 334 -18.32 -35.80 -3.32
C VAL A 334 -16.94 -36.45 -3.23
N GLY A 335 -16.57 -37.17 -4.29
CA GLY A 335 -15.25 -37.77 -4.47
C GLY A 335 -14.32 -36.84 -5.23
N ILE A 336 -13.76 -35.87 -4.53
CA ILE A 336 -12.80 -34.89 -5.06
C ILE A 336 -11.43 -35.04 -4.38
N ASN A 337 -10.44 -34.26 -4.83
CA ASN A 337 -9.11 -34.28 -4.23
C ASN A 337 -9.18 -34.02 -2.72
N THR A 338 -8.33 -34.70 -1.94
CA THR A 338 -8.32 -34.62 -0.47
C THR A 338 -8.01 -33.23 0.06
N SER A 339 -7.32 -32.38 -0.71
CA SER A 339 -7.13 -30.96 -0.38
C SER A 339 -8.42 -30.12 -0.42
N CYS A 340 -9.48 -30.65 -1.02
CA CYS A 340 -10.77 -29.99 -1.11
C CYS A 340 -11.72 -30.52 -0.03
N SER A 341 -12.50 -29.63 0.57
CA SER A 341 -13.54 -30.04 1.52
C SER A 341 -14.60 -30.89 0.81
N SER A 342 -14.84 -32.09 1.33
CA SER A 342 -15.94 -32.95 0.87
C SER A 342 -17.28 -32.63 1.54
N ASN A 343 -17.32 -31.64 2.43
CA ASN A 343 -18.53 -31.26 3.15
C ASN A 343 -19.42 -30.38 2.26
N VAL A 344 -20.56 -30.94 1.85
CA VAL A 344 -21.54 -30.23 1.03
C VAL A 344 -22.47 -29.42 1.93
N ARG A 345 -22.57 -28.11 1.66
CA ARG A 345 -23.46 -27.16 2.35
C ARG A 345 -24.54 -26.64 1.41
N LYS A 346 -25.62 -26.09 1.99
CA LYS A 346 -26.69 -25.41 1.23
C LYS A 346 -26.11 -24.16 0.57
N GLY A 347 -26.39 -23.98 -0.72
CA GLY A 347 -26.12 -22.75 -1.46
C GLY A 347 -27.42 -22.11 -1.92
N TYR A 348 -27.43 -20.79 -2.00
CA TYR A 348 -28.58 -20.01 -2.47
C TYR A 348 -28.31 -19.45 -3.86
N GLY A 349 -29.31 -19.50 -4.75
CA GLY A 349 -29.17 -19.10 -6.14
C GLY A 349 -28.74 -17.64 -6.31
N ASN A 350 -29.30 -16.71 -5.52
CA ASN A 350 -28.92 -15.29 -5.55
C ASN A 350 -27.42 -15.06 -5.33
N ILE A 351 -26.77 -15.88 -4.50
CA ILE A 351 -25.31 -15.83 -4.26
C ILE A 351 -24.57 -16.55 -5.40
N MET A 352 -24.92 -17.82 -5.65
CA MET A 352 -24.18 -18.70 -6.56
C MET A 352 -24.27 -18.25 -8.02
N ASN A 353 -25.36 -17.59 -8.43
CA ASN A 353 -25.51 -17.12 -9.80
C ASN A 353 -24.54 -15.97 -10.14
N ARG A 354 -24.11 -15.18 -9.15
CA ARG A 354 -23.22 -14.03 -9.35
C ARG A 354 -21.74 -14.36 -9.40
N LEU A 355 -21.35 -15.45 -8.76
CA LEU A 355 -19.96 -15.86 -8.75
C LEU A 355 -19.49 -16.12 -10.19
N PRO A 356 -18.35 -15.57 -10.64
CA PRO A 356 -17.80 -15.86 -11.96
C PRO A 356 -17.60 -17.36 -12.14
N MET A 357 -17.85 -17.86 -13.36
CA MET A 357 -17.61 -19.27 -13.66
C MET A 357 -16.11 -19.51 -13.80
N GLY A 358 -15.58 -20.43 -13.00
CA GLY A 358 -14.23 -20.97 -13.17
C GLY A 358 -14.25 -22.28 -13.95
N GLU A 359 -13.07 -22.84 -14.18
CA GLU A 359 -12.96 -24.17 -14.78
C GLU A 359 -13.60 -25.24 -13.88
N ASN A 360 -14.30 -26.19 -14.50
CA ASN A 360 -14.87 -27.33 -13.79
C ASN A 360 -13.79 -28.08 -13.00
N MET A 361 -14.19 -28.68 -11.88
CA MET A 361 -13.27 -29.48 -11.09
C MET A 361 -12.97 -30.82 -11.76
N SER A 362 -11.76 -31.31 -11.53
CA SER A 362 -11.30 -32.66 -11.85
C SER A 362 -10.87 -33.37 -10.56
N LYS A 363 -10.60 -34.68 -10.62
CA LYS A 363 -10.04 -35.43 -9.46
C LYS A 363 -8.67 -34.91 -9.01
N THR A 364 -7.92 -34.28 -9.91
CA THR A 364 -6.58 -33.73 -9.63
C THR A 364 -6.61 -32.25 -9.25
N THR A 365 -7.78 -31.60 -9.36
CA THR A 365 -7.94 -30.21 -8.95
C THR A 365 -7.69 -30.08 -7.46
N LYS A 366 -6.61 -29.36 -7.10
CA LYS A 366 -6.29 -29.03 -5.71
C LYS A 366 -7.07 -27.79 -5.25
N CYS A 367 -7.30 -27.69 -3.95
CA CYS A 367 -8.05 -26.62 -3.31
C CYS A 367 -7.29 -26.03 -2.12
N GLY A 368 -7.66 -24.80 -1.72
CA GLY A 368 -7.12 -24.14 -0.53
C GLY A 368 -5.60 -24.25 -0.42
N LEU A 369 -5.12 -24.76 0.72
CA LEU A 369 -3.70 -24.95 0.98
C LEU A 369 -3.00 -25.82 -0.07
N GLY A 370 -3.64 -26.90 -0.54
CA GLY A 370 -3.08 -27.78 -1.55
C GLY A 370 -2.83 -27.08 -2.89
N LEU A 371 -3.63 -26.06 -3.21
CA LEU A 371 -3.39 -25.18 -4.36
C LEU A 371 -2.26 -24.19 -4.06
N ALA A 372 -2.31 -23.51 -2.91
CA ALA A 372 -1.33 -22.48 -2.50
C ALA A 372 0.11 -23.01 -2.46
N ILE A 373 0.32 -24.23 -1.95
CA ILE A 373 1.66 -24.83 -1.86
C ILE A 373 2.13 -25.50 -3.15
N SER A 374 1.25 -25.70 -4.14
CA SER A 374 1.57 -26.49 -5.33
C SER A 374 2.71 -25.88 -6.17
N GLY A 375 2.76 -24.55 -6.27
CA GLY A 375 3.82 -23.83 -6.97
C GLY A 375 5.15 -23.87 -6.21
N ASN A 376 5.11 -23.60 -4.90
CA ASN A 376 6.31 -23.58 -4.07
C ASN A 376 6.92 -24.98 -3.92
N LYS A 377 6.10 -26.04 -3.88
CA LYS A 377 6.59 -27.42 -3.83
C LYS A 377 7.47 -27.74 -5.03
N LYS A 378 7.06 -27.36 -6.24
CA LYS A 378 7.86 -27.59 -7.44
C LYS A 378 9.21 -26.87 -7.37
N ILE A 379 9.21 -25.63 -6.88
CA ILE A 379 10.45 -24.86 -6.68
C ILE A 379 11.34 -25.55 -5.64
N ILE A 380 10.79 -26.01 -4.52
CA ILE A 380 11.54 -26.71 -3.47
C ILE A 380 12.12 -28.03 -4.01
N GLU A 381 11.34 -28.84 -4.71
CA GLU A 381 11.81 -30.10 -5.33
C GLU A 381 12.94 -29.86 -6.35
N GLU A 382 12.85 -28.79 -7.15
CA GLU A 382 13.91 -28.40 -8.09
C GLU A 382 15.19 -27.96 -7.37
N LYS A 383 15.07 -27.15 -6.31
CA LYS A 383 16.21 -26.70 -5.49
C LYS A 383 16.86 -27.85 -4.72
N GLU A 384 16.06 -28.77 -4.20
CA GLU A 384 16.53 -29.99 -3.55
C GLU A 384 17.33 -30.87 -4.51
N LYS A 385 16.83 -31.11 -5.72
CA LYS A 385 17.57 -31.86 -6.77
C LYS A 385 18.90 -31.18 -7.12
N ALA A 386 18.91 -29.85 -7.23
CA ALA A 386 20.14 -29.10 -7.49
C ALA A 386 21.15 -29.24 -6.34
N LEU A 387 20.69 -29.12 -5.10
CA LEU A 387 21.54 -29.28 -3.91
C LEU A 387 22.10 -30.71 -3.80
N LEU A 388 21.27 -31.74 -4.01
CA LEU A 388 21.72 -33.15 -4.03
C LEU A 388 22.81 -33.39 -5.06
N LYS A 389 22.67 -32.79 -6.25
CA LYS A 389 23.70 -32.88 -7.29
C LYS A 389 25.02 -32.27 -6.80
N VAL A 390 24.98 -31.07 -6.23
CA VAL A 390 26.16 -30.38 -5.69
C VAL A 390 26.83 -31.20 -4.57
N ILE A 391 26.06 -31.78 -3.65
CA ILE A 391 26.61 -32.62 -2.57
C ILE A 391 27.27 -33.89 -3.13
N ASN A 392 26.64 -34.52 -4.12
CA ASN A 392 27.23 -35.69 -4.78
C ASN A 392 28.54 -35.35 -5.47
N ASP A 393 28.61 -34.18 -6.12
CA ASP A 393 29.83 -33.69 -6.76
C ASP A 393 30.92 -33.40 -5.72
N ILE A 394 30.60 -32.74 -4.59
CA ILE A 394 31.54 -32.51 -3.47
C ILE A 394 32.05 -33.84 -2.92
N THR A 395 31.15 -34.80 -2.71
CA THR A 395 31.48 -36.12 -2.16
C THR A 395 32.41 -36.88 -3.10
N LYS A 396 32.19 -36.76 -4.42
CA LYS A 396 33.03 -37.39 -5.43
C LYS A 396 34.43 -36.76 -5.46
N GLU A 397 34.50 -35.43 -5.41
CA GLU A 397 35.76 -34.69 -5.43
C GLU A 397 36.59 -34.93 -4.16
N LEU A 398 35.94 -34.93 -2.99
CA LEU A 398 36.59 -35.28 -1.72
C LEU A 398 37.12 -36.72 -1.71
N LYS A 399 36.38 -37.69 -2.27
CA LYS A 399 36.89 -39.07 -2.40
C LYS A 399 38.08 -39.15 -3.37
N SER A 400 38.08 -38.36 -4.43
CA SER A 400 39.22 -38.30 -5.36
C SER A 400 40.46 -37.74 -4.67
N LEU A 401 40.32 -36.64 -3.93
CA LEU A 401 41.42 -36.02 -3.21
C LEU A 401 41.94 -36.89 -2.06
N SER A 402 41.08 -37.62 -1.34
CA SER A 402 41.53 -38.49 -0.24
C SER A 402 42.27 -39.73 -0.73
N GLY A 403 42.11 -40.08 -2.01
CA GLY A 403 42.88 -41.14 -2.67
C GLY A 403 44.24 -40.66 -3.19
N GLU A 404 44.41 -39.36 -3.40
CA GLU A 404 45.62 -38.73 -3.97
C GLU A 404 46.56 -38.19 -2.87
N GLU A 405 46.02 -37.59 -1.80
CA GLU A 405 46.77 -37.11 -0.64
C GLU A 405 46.14 -37.68 0.64
N GLY A 406 46.87 -38.55 1.35
CA GLY A 406 46.39 -39.29 2.53
C GLY A 406 46.09 -38.45 3.78
N ALA A 407 45.73 -37.17 3.62
CA ALA A 407 45.44 -36.22 4.70
C ALA A 407 44.21 -35.35 4.40
N ILE A 408 43.15 -35.90 3.81
CA ILE A 408 41.83 -35.25 3.96
C ILE A 408 41.35 -35.46 5.39
N ASP A 409 41.14 -34.34 6.09
CA ASP A 409 40.59 -34.28 7.43
C ASP A 409 39.26 -35.06 7.51
N ASP A 410 39.23 -36.12 8.31
CA ASP A 410 38.04 -36.91 8.65
C ASP A 410 36.83 -36.03 9.03
N THR A 411 37.10 -34.82 9.52
CA THR A 411 36.10 -33.81 9.85
C THR A 411 35.32 -33.34 8.62
N MET A 412 35.96 -33.11 7.47
CA MET A 412 35.27 -32.72 6.23
C MET A 412 34.35 -33.85 5.71
N ILE A 413 34.84 -35.09 5.71
CA ILE A 413 34.04 -36.26 5.30
C ILE A 413 32.84 -36.44 6.24
N LYS A 414 33.03 -36.23 7.55
CA LYS A 414 31.94 -36.27 8.54
C LYS A 414 30.93 -35.15 8.31
N GLN A 415 31.35 -33.93 7.98
CA GLN A 415 30.45 -32.82 7.69
C GLN A 415 29.61 -33.06 6.42
N VAL A 416 30.21 -33.60 5.36
CA VAL A 416 29.47 -33.95 4.13
C VAL A 416 28.47 -35.08 4.37
N LYS A 417 28.85 -36.12 5.12
CA LYS A 417 27.90 -37.19 5.52
C LYS A 417 26.77 -36.66 6.39
N LYS A 418 27.05 -35.70 7.28
CA LYS A 418 26.02 -35.03 8.09
C LYS A 418 25.06 -34.23 7.21
N LEU A 419 25.58 -33.48 6.25
CA LEU A 419 24.77 -32.72 5.29
C LEU A 419 23.86 -33.65 4.45
N GLU A 420 24.38 -34.78 3.97
CA GLU A 420 23.59 -35.81 3.25
C GLU A 420 22.46 -36.38 4.14
N LYS A 421 22.73 -36.62 5.42
CA LYS A 421 21.74 -37.11 6.39
C LYS A 421 20.66 -36.06 6.70
N ASP A 422 21.06 -34.82 6.87
CA ASP A 422 20.13 -33.71 7.15
C ASP A 422 19.22 -33.48 5.93
N MET A 423 19.74 -33.64 4.71
CA MET A 423 18.95 -33.64 3.48
C MET A 423 17.92 -34.77 3.40
N LYS A 424 18.31 -36.03 3.66
CA LYS A 424 17.36 -37.16 3.71
C LYS A 424 16.28 -36.95 4.76
N SER A 425 16.61 -36.31 5.88
CA SER A 425 15.64 -35.97 6.92
C SER A 425 14.64 -34.90 6.45
N TYR A 426 15.09 -33.95 5.63
CA TYR A 426 14.23 -32.97 4.98
C TYR A 426 13.28 -33.59 3.95
N GLU A 427 13.76 -34.53 3.13
CA GLU A 427 12.93 -35.29 2.18
C GLU A 427 11.79 -36.05 2.92
N ILE A 428 12.12 -36.67 4.05
CA ILE A 428 11.15 -37.33 4.93
C ILE A 428 10.13 -36.33 5.47
N ALA A 429 10.56 -35.12 5.86
CA ALA A 429 9.66 -34.07 6.31
C ALA A 429 8.71 -33.60 5.20
N LEU A 430 9.17 -33.44 3.96
CA LEU A 430 8.33 -33.11 2.81
C LEU A 430 7.31 -34.22 2.49
N LYS A 431 7.75 -35.48 2.50
CA LYS A 431 6.84 -36.64 2.34
C LYS A 431 5.81 -36.72 3.47
N LYS A 432 6.21 -36.35 4.69
CA LYS A 432 5.31 -36.26 5.83
C LYS A 432 4.30 -35.13 5.64
N ILE A 433 4.70 -33.96 5.14
CA ILE A 433 3.79 -32.87 4.76
C ILE A 433 2.78 -33.36 3.72
N ASP A 434 3.19 -34.13 2.70
CA ASP A 434 2.25 -34.72 1.73
C ASP A 434 1.20 -35.62 2.41
N SER A 435 1.63 -36.52 3.29
CA SER A 435 0.70 -37.41 4.02
C SER A 435 -0.18 -36.66 5.04
N THR A 436 0.32 -35.56 5.60
CA THR A 436 -0.41 -34.76 6.60
C THR A 436 -1.38 -33.79 5.93
N THR A 437 -1.09 -33.33 4.71
CA THR A 437 -2.01 -32.56 3.85
C THR A 437 -3.25 -33.39 3.49
N GLU A 438 -3.13 -34.72 3.37
CA GLU A 438 -4.28 -35.61 3.24
C GLU A 438 -5.11 -35.75 4.53
N SER A 439 -4.52 -35.42 5.69
CA SER A 439 -5.11 -35.63 7.02
C SER A 439 -5.75 -34.37 7.62
N TYR A 440 -5.42 -33.17 7.13
CA TYR A 440 -5.97 -31.91 7.64
C TYR A 440 -7.36 -31.61 7.05
N LYS A 441 -8.38 -32.29 7.57
CA LYS A 441 -9.79 -32.00 7.20
C LYS A 441 -10.37 -30.72 7.80
N ASN A 442 -9.72 -30.05 8.77
CA ASN A 442 -10.25 -28.82 9.38
C ASN A 442 -9.17 -28.04 10.16
N VAL A 443 -8.39 -27.17 9.52
CA VAL A 443 -7.70 -26.10 10.27
C VAL A 443 -7.90 -24.77 9.53
N VAL A 444 -8.53 -23.86 10.25
CA VAL A 444 -8.92 -22.50 9.84
C VAL A 444 -7.69 -21.62 9.67
N ALA A 445 -7.77 -20.72 8.70
CA ALA A 445 -6.98 -19.54 8.29
C ALA A 445 -5.90 -18.91 9.23
N MET A 446 -5.74 -19.29 10.49
CA MET A 446 -4.68 -18.79 11.38
C MET A 446 -3.38 -19.60 11.33
N ASN A 447 -3.40 -20.83 10.79
CA ASN A 447 -2.15 -21.59 10.55
C ASN A 447 -1.45 -21.19 9.23
N GLU A 448 -2.20 -20.53 8.34
CA GLU A 448 -1.77 -20.18 6.98
C GLU A 448 -0.60 -19.18 6.97
N ASP A 449 -0.59 -18.24 7.92
CA ASP A 449 0.45 -17.20 7.99
C ASP A 449 1.75 -17.71 8.63
N SER A 450 1.66 -18.67 9.56
CA SER A 450 2.83 -19.27 10.20
C SER A 450 3.53 -20.26 9.26
N GLU A 451 2.77 -21.08 8.53
CA GLU A 451 3.32 -22.08 7.60
C GLU A 451 3.88 -21.45 6.32
N LEU A 452 3.26 -20.39 5.78
CA LEU A 452 3.82 -19.65 4.64
C LEU A 452 5.15 -18.95 5.00
N ASN A 453 5.24 -18.37 6.20
CA ASN A 453 6.49 -17.80 6.70
C ASN A 453 7.56 -18.87 6.94
N MET A 454 7.17 -20.05 7.44
CA MET A 454 8.07 -21.19 7.61
C MET A 454 8.59 -21.70 6.25
N LEU A 455 7.72 -21.78 5.23
CA LEU A 455 8.10 -22.21 3.88
C LEU A 455 9.02 -21.19 3.20
N SER A 456 8.69 -19.90 3.27
CA SER A 456 9.51 -18.80 2.73
C SER A 456 10.91 -18.79 3.34
N SER A 457 10.99 -18.85 4.68
CA SER A 457 12.26 -18.93 5.41
C SER A 457 13.06 -20.18 5.04
N ASN A 458 12.40 -21.34 4.91
CA ASN A 458 13.06 -22.57 4.46
C ASN A 458 13.59 -22.49 3.03
N THR A 459 12.87 -21.83 2.12
CA THR A 459 13.31 -21.66 0.72
C THR A 459 14.54 -20.75 0.65
N GLN A 460 14.56 -19.69 1.45
CA GLN A 460 15.70 -18.78 1.56
C GLN A 460 16.94 -19.49 2.15
N ASN A 461 16.75 -20.31 3.18
CA ASN A 461 17.82 -21.11 3.77
C ASN A 461 18.40 -22.14 2.78
N MET A 462 17.56 -22.78 1.97
CA MET A 462 18.01 -23.69 0.91
C MET A 462 18.83 -22.98 -0.18
N LEU A 463 18.44 -21.76 -0.56
CA LEU A 463 19.18 -20.93 -1.52
C LEU A 463 20.58 -20.60 -0.99
N TRP A 464 20.68 -20.13 0.25
CA TRP A 464 21.97 -19.85 0.87
C TRP A 464 22.84 -21.08 1.02
N THR A 465 22.25 -22.22 1.38
CA THR A 465 22.97 -23.50 1.49
C THR A 465 23.50 -23.97 0.13
N THR A 466 22.70 -23.83 -0.93
CA THR A 466 23.12 -24.17 -2.30
C THR A 466 24.26 -23.29 -2.77
N LEU A 467 24.18 -21.98 -2.52
CA LEU A 467 25.24 -21.03 -2.87
C LEU A 467 26.54 -21.33 -2.12
N ALA A 468 26.46 -21.59 -0.82
CA ALA A 468 27.61 -21.98 -0.01
C ALA A 468 28.27 -23.27 -0.53
N ALA A 469 27.47 -24.27 -0.90
CA ALA A 469 27.98 -25.53 -1.43
C ALA A 469 28.66 -25.35 -2.81
N ILE A 470 28.15 -24.47 -3.67
CA ILE A 470 28.82 -24.10 -4.94
C ILE A 470 30.16 -23.39 -4.68
N ILE A 471 30.22 -22.47 -3.72
CA ILE A 471 31.47 -21.78 -3.35
C ILE A 471 32.51 -22.81 -2.88
N VAL A 472 32.12 -23.78 -2.03
CA VAL A 472 33.01 -24.85 -1.58
C VAL A 472 33.53 -25.67 -2.76
N LEU A 473 32.67 -26.07 -3.70
CA LEU A 473 33.10 -26.79 -4.91
C LEU A 473 34.14 -26.01 -5.72
N VAL A 474 33.91 -24.70 -5.93
CA VAL A 474 34.84 -23.84 -6.67
C VAL A 474 36.17 -23.72 -5.93
N SER A 475 36.14 -23.53 -4.61
CA SER A 475 37.35 -23.46 -3.79
C SER A 475 38.16 -24.75 -3.85
N ILE A 476 37.52 -25.92 -3.73
CA ILE A 476 38.18 -27.23 -3.84
C ILE A 476 38.83 -27.39 -5.22
N LYS A 477 38.13 -26.97 -6.28
CA LYS A 477 38.63 -27.06 -7.65
C LYS A 477 39.74 -26.05 -7.96
N ALA A 478 39.75 -24.89 -7.30
CA ALA A 478 40.77 -23.86 -7.44
C ALA A 478 42.02 -24.14 -6.58
N SER A 479 41.91 -25.00 -5.56
CA SER A 479 43.04 -25.48 -4.76
C SER A 479 43.77 -26.69 -5.33
N ARG A 480 43.20 -27.31 -6.38
CA ARG A 480 43.91 -28.20 -7.31
C ARG A 480 44.61 -27.37 -8.36
#